data_AF-A0A3C1YMA8-F1
#
_entry.id   AF-A0A3C1YMA8-F1
#
_cell.length_a   1.000
_cell.length_b   1.000
_cell.length_c   1.000
_cell.angle_alpha   90.00
_cell.angle_beta   90.00
_cell.angle_gamma   90.00
#
_symmetry.space_group_name_H-M   'P 1'
#
loop_
_entity.id
_entity.type
_entity.pdbx_description
1 polymer ?
#
loop_
_entity_poly.entity_id
_entity_poly.type
_entity_poly.pdbx_seq_one_letter_code
_entity_poly.pdbx_strand_id
1 'polypeptide(L)' 'ILGAKTRAILNGKYTPDIEDVRAVAIPVLRHRIIPNFNAEADGITAVQIVEKLLENKV' A
#
# COMPACT_ATOMS: atom_id res chain seq x y z
N ILE A 1 -6.90 6.18 4.20
CA ILE A 1 -7.78 7.23 3.62
C ILE A 1 -7.15 8.62 3.70
N LEU A 2 -6.69 9.10 4.88
CA LEU A 2 -6.08 10.44 5.00
C LEU A 2 -4.91 10.67 4.03
N GLY A 3 -3.96 9.74 3.94
CA GLY A 3 -2.82 9.86 3.02
C GLY A 3 -3.24 10.01 1.54
N ALA A 4 -4.26 9.29 1.09
CA ALA A 4 -4.77 9.40 -0.27
C ALA A 4 -5.44 10.77 -0.51
N LYS A 5 -6.23 11.27 0.45
CA LYS A 5 -6.83 12.61 0.38
C LYS A 5 -5.76 13.71 0.31
N THR A 6 -4.75 13.63 1.16
CA THR A 6 -3.63 14.58 1.15
C THR A 6 -2.91 14.55 -0.19
N ARG A 7 -2.61 13.35 -0.71
CA ARG A 7 -1.96 13.19 -2.02
C ARG A 7 -2.80 13.77 -3.16
N ALA A 8 -4.10 13.52 -3.16
CA ALA A 8 -5.02 14.06 -4.16
C ALA A 8 -4.99 15.59 -4.20
N ILE A 9 -5.09 16.25 -3.03
CA ILE A 9 -5.03 17.71 -2.92
C ILE A 9 -3.67 18.25 -3.38
N LEU A 10 -2.56 17.59 -3.03
CA LEU A 10 -1.22 17.96 -3.49
C LEU A 10 -1.07 17.85 -5.02
N ASN A 11 -1.85 16.98 -5.66
CA ASN A 11 -1.92 16.80 -7.11
C ASN A 11 -2.99 17.68 -7.78
N GLY A 12 -3.62 18.61 -7.05
CA GLY A 12 -4.69 19.48 -7.57
C GLY A 12 -6.04 18.77 -7.81
N LYS A 13 -6.19 17.53 -7.34
CA LYS A 13 -7.46 16.78 -7.40
C LYS A 13 -8.32 17.10 -6.18
N TYR A 14 -9.60 17.38 -6.40
CA TYR A 14 -10.56 17.65 -5.32
C TYR A 14 -11.03 16.38 -4.60
N THR A 15 -10.91 15.23 -5.24
CA THR A 15 -11.30 13.93 -4.69
C THR A 15 -10.19 12.91 -4.98
N PRO A 16 -9.83 12.05 -4.01
CA PRO A 16 -8.85 10.99 -4.25
C PRO A 16 -9.43 9.92 -5.16
N ASP A 17 -8.58 9.36 -6.01
CA ASP A 17 -8.90 8.19 -6.83
C ASP A 17 -8.14 6.93 -6.38
N ILE A 18 -8.29 5.85 -7.13
CA ILE A 18 -7.63 4.57 -6.85
C ILE A 18 -6.11 4.73 -6.90
N GLU A 19 -5.56 5.56 -7.78
CA GLU A 19 -4.11 5.76 -7.89
C GLU A 19 -3.55 6.41 -6.63
N ASP A 20 -4.28 7.37 -6.06
CA ASP A 20 -3.89 8.02 -4.81
C ASP A 20 -3.85 7.02 -3.64
N VAL A 21 -4.80 6.07 -3.59
CA VAL A 21 -4.82 4.99 -2.58
C VAL A 21 -3.66 4.03 -2.79
N ARG A 22 -3.42 3.59 -4.03
CA ARG A 22 -2.32 2.68 -4.37
C ARG A 22 -0.95 3.29 -4.05
N ALA A 23 -0.77 4.58 -4.33
CA ALA A 23 0.48 5.28 -4.10
C ALA A 23 0.86 5.39 -2.60
N VAL A 24 -0.12 5.41 -1.70
CA VAL A 24 0.13 5.48 -0.25
C VAL A 24 0.09 4.11 0.45
N ALA A 25 -0.20 3.04 -0.28
CA ALA A 25 -0.41 1.71 0.32
C ALA A 25 0.85 1.17 1.02
N ILE A 26 2.01 1.20 0.38
CA ILE A 26 3.28 0.72 0.97
C ILE A 26 3.65 1.47 2.25
N PRO A 27 3.78 2.82 2.27
CA PRO A 27 4.18 3.52 3.49
C PRO A 27 3.16 3.38 4.63
N VAL A 28 1.88 3.14 4.33
CA VAL A 28 0.83 2.92 5.35
C VAL A 28 0.87 1.49 5.90
N LEU A 29 1.10 0.48 5.07
CA LEU A 29 0.93 -0.93 5.42
C LEU A 29 2.23 -1.65 5.82
N ARG A 30 3.41 -1.15 5.43
CA ARG A 30 4.70 -1.84 5.65
C ARG A 30 5.02 -2.18 7.11
N HIS A 31 4.50 -1.42 8.07
CA HIS A 31 4.66 -1.66 9.51
C HIS A 31 3.39 -2.18 10.19
N ARG A 32 2.34 -2.45 9.40
CA ARG A 32 1.02 -2.93 9.87
C ARG A 32 0.77 -4.39 9.49
N ILE A 33 1.68 -4.98 8.72
CA ILE A 33 1.61 -6.37 8.25
C ILE A 33 2.87 -7.05 8.76
N ILE A 34 2.67 -8.20 9.40
CA ILE A 34 3.75 -9.04 9.93
C ILE A 34 3.66 -10.37 9.17
N PRO A 35 4.69 -10.76 8.39
CA PRO A 35 4.75 -12.08 7.78
C PRO A 35 4.75 -13.17 8.86
N ASN A 36 4.25 -14.35 8.51
CA ASN A 36 4.37 -15.50 9.42
C ASN A 36 5.78 -16.10 9.35
N PHE A 37 6.11 -16.99 10.29
CA PHE A 37 7.44 -17.59 10.40
C PHE A 37 7.93 -18.26 9.10
N ASN A 38 7.06 -18.99 8.41
CA ASN A 38 7.42 -19.65 7.15
C ASN A 38 7.74 -18.61 6.06
N ALA A 39 6.94 -17.55 5.97
CA ALA A 39 7.16 -16.47 5.03
C ALA A 39 8.46 -15.70 5.34
N GLU A 40 8.79 -15.47 6.61
CA GLU A 40 10.07 -14.87 7.00
C GLU A 40 11.26 -15.77 6.62
N ALA A 41 11.13 -17.09 6.82
CA ALA A 41 12.16 -18.07 6.42
C ALA A 41 12.37 -18.09 4.89
N ASP A 42 11.31 -17.88 4.11
CA ASP A 42 11.35 -17.74 2.66
C ASP A 42 11.83 -16.35 2.19
N GLY A 43 12.18 -15.44 3.11
CA GLY A 43 12.63 -14.08 2.81
C GLY A 43 11.52 -13.14 2.33
N ILE A 44 10.26 -13.49 2.57
CA ILE A 44 9.10 -12.68 2.17
C ILE A 44 8.93 -11.52 3.14
N THR A 45 8.95 -10.31 2.59
CA THR A 45 8.80 -9.06 3.33
C THR A 45 7.36 -8.53 3.29
N ALA A 46 6.98 -7.73 4.29
CA ALA A 46 5.70 -7.03 4.29
C ALA A 46 5.50 -6.16 3.04
N VAL A 47 6.57 -5.58 2.49
CA VAL A 47 6.52 -4.78 1.25
C VAL A 47 6.11 -5.65 0.07
N GLN A 48 6.74 -6.81 -0.12
CA GLN A 48 6.40 -7.75 -1.20
C GLN A 48 4.95 -8.24 -1.10
N ILE A 49 4.45 -8.47 0.12
CA ILE A 49 3.04 -8.83 0.33
C ILE A 49 2.12 -7.71 -0.15
N VAL A 50 2.41 -6.45 0.22
CA VAL A 50 1.61 -5.29 -0.20
C VAL A 50 1.67 -5.11 -1.72
N GLU A 51 2.83 -5.24 -2.36
CA GLU A 51 2.97 -5.15 -3.81
C GLU A 51 2.12 -6.20 -4.53
N LYS A 52 2.19 -7.46 -4.07
CA LYS A 52 1.38 -8.56 -4.61
C LYS A 52 -0.13 -8.32 -4.46
N LEU A 53 -0.56 -7.70 -3.37
CA LEU A 53 -1.97 -7.33 -3.18
C LEU A 53 -2.40 -6.21 -4.13
N LEU A 54 -1.51 -5.28 -4.46
CA LEU A 54 -1.80 -4.21 -5.41
C LEU A 54 -1.87 -4.73 -6.85
N GLU A 55 -1.07 -5.73 -7.22
CA GLU A 55 -1.08 -6.31 -8.58
C GLU A 55 -2.40 -6.97 -8.97
N ASN A 56 -3.16 -7.49 -8.00
CA ASN A 56 -4.49 -8.03 -8.25
C ASN A 56 -5.46 -6.91 -8.66
N LYS A 57 -5.67 -6.77 -9.97
CA LYS A 57 -6.79 -6.01 -10.53
C LYS A 57 -8.07 -6.82 -10.33
N VAL A 58 -8.86 -6.43 -9.33
CA VAL A 58 -10.31 -6.69 -9.31
C VAL A 58 -10.98 -5.67 -10.24
#